data_AF-A0A495XLA9-F1
#
_entry.id   AF-A0A495XLA9-F1
#
_cell.length_a   1.000
_cell.length_b   1.000
_cell.length_c   1.000
_cell.angle_alpha   90.00
_cell.angle_beta   90.00
_cell.angle_gamma   90.00
#
_symmetry.space_group_name_H-M   'P 1'
#
loop_
_entity.id
_entity.type
_entity.pdbx_description
1 polymer ?
#
loop_
_entity_poly.entity_id
_entity_poly.type
_entity_poly.pdbx_seq_one_letter_code
_entity_poly.pdbx_strand_id
1 'polypeptide(L)'
;MSSWSTVAYGAALSAVLAAVVVGLLVRPRLPLVVVTAGVAAGLGPAAWNAILNAVDAPGFFTDAPIAVFPVSWQDTGSGVFATAVAALLLGFGPQRDLVGRKVATAALLTGLAALVVDVYLY
;
A
#
# COMPACT_ATOMS: atom_id res chain seq x y z
N MET A 1 -2.31 -19.19 3.86
CA MET A 1 -1.20 -18.49 3.16
C MET A 1 -1.63 -18.21 1.74
N SER A 2 -1.52 -16.94 1.32
CA SER A 2 -1.92 -16.52 -0.03
C SER A 2 -0.94 -17.06 -1.07
N SER A 3 -1.47 -17.53 -2.20
CA SER A 3 -0.62 -17.98 -3.29
C SER A 3 0.16 -16.80 -3.90
N TRP A 4 1.35 -17.06 -4.43
CA TRP A 4 2.18 -16.00 -5.03
C TRP A 4 1.51 -15.30 -6.23
N SER A 5 0.62 -15.98 -6.96
CA SER A 5 -0.19 -15.35 -8.01
C SER A 5 -1.21 -14.37 -7.43
N THR A 6 -1.85 -14.71 -6.31
CA THR A 6 -2.75 -13.80 -5.58
C THR A 6 -2.00 -12.57 -5.09
N VAL A 7 -0.82 -12.76 -4.47
CA VAL A 7 0.02 -11.65 -3.99
C VAL A 7 0.46 -10.74 -5.15
N ALA A 8 0.88 -11.31 -6.28
CA ALA A 8 1.27 -10.53 -7.45
C ALA A 8 0.10 -9.73 -8.04
N TYR A 9 -1.09 -10.33 -8.11
CA TYR A 9 -2.31 -9.66 -8.55
C TYR A 9 -2.68 -8.48 -7.64
N GLY A 10 -2.70 -8.72 -6.33
CA GLY A 10 -2.97 -7.70 -5.31
C GLY A 10 -1.97 -6.55 -5.32
N ALA A 11 -0.68 -6.86 -5.46
CA ALA A 11 0.37 -5.86 -5.59
C ALA A 11 0.21 -5.00 -6.85
N ALA A 12 -0.16 -5.61 -7.99
CA ALA A 12 -0.40 -4.89 -9.23
C ALA A 12 -1.61 -3.95 -9.12
N LEU A 13 -2.72 -4.44 -8.54
CA LEU A 13 -3.92 -3.61 -8.29
C LEU A 13 -3.61 -2.46 -7.33
N SER A 14 -2.88 -2.73 -6.26
CA SER A 14 -2.46 -1.72 -5.28
C SER A 14 -1.62 -0.62 -5.94
N ALA A 15 -0.69 -1.01 -6.81
CA ALA A 15 0.13 -0.06 -7.57
C ALA A 15 -0.73 0.82 -8.49
N VAL A 16 -1.69 0.25 -9.20
CA VAL A 16 -2.61 0.99 -10.09
C VAL A 16 -3.48 1.94 -9.28
N LEU A 17 -4.13 1.45 -8.22
CA LEU A 17 -5.04 2.28 -7.42
C LEU A 17 -4.28 3.43 -6.75
N ALA A 18 -3.10 3.18 -6.17
CA ALA A 18 -2.28 4.23 -5.58
C ALA A 18 -1.85 5.28 -6.60
N ALA A 19 -1.43 4.86 -7.81
CA ALA A 19 -1.09 5.79 -8.88
C ALA A 19 -2.30 6.68 -9.27
N VAL A 20 -3.50 6.09 -9.37
CA VAL A 20 -4.73 6.85 -9.65
C VAL A 20 -5.03 7.84 -8.52
N VAL A 21 -5.08 7.38 -7.27
CA VAL A 21 -5.39 8.21 -6.09
C VAL A 21 -4.40 9.37 -5.97
N VAL A 22 -3.10 9.09 -6.04
CA VAL A 22 -2.06 10.11 -5.93
C VAL A 22 -2.07 11.06 -7.13
N GLY A 23 -2.25 10.56 -8.36
CA GLY A 23 -2.34 11.39 -9.55
C GLY A 23 -3.53 12.34 -9.56
N LEU A 24 -4.64 11.94 -8.93
CA LEU A 24 -5.83 12.78 -8.80
C LEU A 24 -5.71 13.80 -7.67
N LEU A 25 -5.23 13.38 -6.50
CA LEU A 25 -5.34 14.14 -5.24
C LEU A 25 -4.05 14.90 -4.85
N VAL A 26 -2.86 14.45 -5.25
CA VAL A 26 -1.60 15.08 -4.86
C VAL A 26 -1.18 16.13 -5.89
N ARG A 27 -0.90 17.35 -5.40
CA ARG A 27 -0.47 18.50 -6.21
C ARG A 27 0.93 18.96 -5.78
N PRO A 28 1.82 19.35 -6.71
CA PRO A 28 1.67 19.27 -8.17
C PRO A 28 1.73 17.82 -8.70
N ARG A 29 1.09 17.57 -9.86
CA ARG A 29 0.99 16.23 -10.48
C ARG A 29 2.28 15.84 -11.19
N LEU A 30 3.33 15.60 -10.41
CA LEU A 30 4.62 15.16 -10.93
C LEU A 30 4.54 13.66 -11.26
N PRO A 31 4.81 13.23 -12.52
CA PRO A 31 4.72 11.81 -12.89
C PRO A 31 5.58 10.91 -12.01
N LEU A 32 6.74 11.39 -11.58
CA LEU A 32 7.64 10.63 -10.71
C LEU A 32 7.01 10.35 -9.34
N VAL A 33 6.26 11.29 -8.75
CA VAL A 33 5.53 11.07 -7.49
C VAL A 33 4.47 9.97 -7.65
N VAL A 34 3.75 10.00 -8.77
CA VAL A 34 2.71 9.00 -9.08
C VAL A 34 3.30 7.60 -9.25
N VAL A 35 4.39 7.49 -10.02
CA VAL A 35 5.10 6.22 -10.23
C VAL A 35 5.68 5.71 -8.92
N THR A 36 6.32 6.56 -8.12
CA THR A 36 6.89 6.17 -6.83
C THR A 36 5.80 5.69 -5.85
N ALA A 37 4.64 6.35 -5.82
CA ALA A 37 3.50 5.89 -5.02
C ALA A 37 2.99 4.51 -5.48
N GLY A 38 2.83 4.31 -6.79
CA GLY A 38 2.44 3.00 -7.34
C GLY A 38 3.44 1.90 -6.98
N VAL A 39 4.74 2.14 -7.14
CA VAL A 39 5.80 1.20 -6.76
C VAL A 39 5.73 0.88 -5.26
N ALA A 40 5.56 1.89 -4.40
CA ALA A 40 5.46 1.69 -2.97
C ALA A 40 4.23 0.86 -2.56
N ALA A 41 3.07 1.13 -3.17
CA ALA A 41 1.84 0.37 -2.93
C ALA A 41 1.89 -1.06 -3.46
N GLY A 42 2.72 -1.37 -4.46
CA GLY A 42 2.96 -2.75 -4.88
C GLY A 42 3.98 -3.49 -3.98
N LEU A 43 5.08 -2.82 -3.63
CA LEU A 43 6.16 -3.42 -2.82
C LEU A 43 5.75 -3.65 -1.36
N GLY A 44 4.93 -2.77 -0.78
CA GLY A 44 4.48 -2.87 0.60
C GLY A 44 3.74 -4.19 0.90
N PRO A 45 2.59 -4.45 0.25
CA PRO A 45 1.84 -5.69 0.41
C PRO A 45 2.64 -6.93 0.01
N ALA A 46 3.47 -6.85 -1.03
CA ALA A 46 4.34 -7.96 -1.45
C ALA A 46 5.37 -8.33 -0.35
N ALA A 47 6.02 -7.33 0.24
CA ALA A 47 6.97 -7.55 1.34
C ALA A 47 6.28 -8.11 2.59
N TRP A 48 5.10 -7.59 2.92
CA TRP A 48 4.32 -8.07 4.06
C TRP A 48 3.86 -9.52 3.87
N ASN A 49 3.30 -9.85 2.70
CA ASN A 49 2.91 -11.22 2.38
C ASN A 49 4.11 -12.18 2.32
N ALA A 50 5.28 -11.73 1.87
CA ALA A 50 6.50 -12.55 1.93
C ALA A 50 6.88 -12.90 3.37
N ILE A 51 6.79 -11.95 4.30
CA ILE A 51 7.04 -12.18 5.72
C ILE A 51 6.03 -13.17 6.29
N LEU A 52 4.73 -12.94 6.07
CA LEU A 52 3.66 -13.82 6.57
C LEU A 52 3.79 -15.26 6.04
N ASN A 53 4.20 -15.41 4.78
CA ASN A 53 4.46 -16.72 4.20
C ASN A 53 5.69 -17.38 4.84
N ALA A 54 6.73 -16.62 5.16
CA ALA A 54 7.94 -17.16 5.77
C ALA A 54 7.73 -17.61 7.22
N VAL A 55 6.83 -16.97 7.96
CA VAL A 55 6.56 -17.27 9.37
C VAL A 55 5.35 -18.18 9.62
N ASP A 56 4.68 -18.63 8.55
CA ASP A 56 3.44 -19.42 8.59
C ASP A 56 2.41 -18.86 9.60
N ALA A 57 1.90 -17.67 9.31
CA ALA A 57 1.02 -16.93 10.23
C ALA A 57 -0.45 -16.90 9.75
N PRO A 58 -1.19 -18.03 9.77
CA PRO A 58 -2.57 -18.09 9.29
C PRO A 58 -3.55 -17.25 10.13
N GLY A 59 -3.24 -16.99 11.40
CA GLY A 59 -4.11 -16.19 12.28
C GLY A 59 -4.26 -14.72 11.86
N PHE A 60 -3.38 -14.21 10.99
CA PHE A 60 -3.45 -12.83 10.49
C PHE A 60 -4.58 -12.62 9.48
N PHE A 61 -5.10 -13.69 8.87
CA PHE A 61 -6.20 -13.66 7.90
C PHE A 61 -7.58 -13.73 8.59
N THR A 62 -7.68 -13.15 9.78
CA THR A 62 -8.93 -13.09 10.55
C THR A 62 -9.55 -11.72 10.38
N ASP A 63 -10.70 -11.67 9.72
CA ASP A 63 -11.40 -10.43 9.44
C ASP A 63 -12.09 -9.87 10.69
N ALA A 64 -12.13 -8.55 10.79
CA ALA A 64 -12.96 -7.87 11.78
C ALA A 64 -14.45 -8.16 11.52
N PRO A 65 -15.28 -8.31 12.56
CA PRO A 65 -16.71 -8.57 12.43
C PRO A 65 -17.48 -7.27 12.09
N ILE A 66 -17.05 -6.55 11.06
CA ILE A 66 -17.60 -5.28 10.58
C ILE A 66 -18.00 -5.48 9.11
N ALA A 67 -19.29 -5.61 8.84
CA ALA A 67 -19.80 -5.99 7.51
C ALA A 67 -19.35 -5.06 6.37
N VAL A 68 -19.19 -3.76 6.66
CA VAL A 68 -18.80 -2.75 5.64
C VAL A 68 -17.29 -2.54 5.54
N PHE A 69 -16.50 -3.09 6.47
CA PHE A 69 -15.05 -2.95 6.47
C PHE A 69 -14.42 -4.16 7.21
N PRO A 70 -14.47 -5.35 6.59
CA PRO A 70 -14.01 -6.60 7.20
C PRO A 70 -12.48 -6.70 7.17
N VAL A 71 -11.79 -5.71 7.75
CA VAL A 71 -10.34 -5.61 7.71
C VAL A 71 -9.69 -6.67 8.60
N SER A 72 -8.68 -7.35 8.08
CA SER A 72 -7.86 -8.32 8.80
C SER A 72 -6.54 -7.70 9.31
N TRP A 73 -5.81 -8.45 10.13
CA TRP A 73 -4.44 -8.07 10.51
C TRP A 73 -3.48 -8.12 9.32
N GLN A 74 -3.76 -9.00 8.35
CA GLN A 74 -3.01 -9.08 7.11
C GLN A 74 -3.18 -7.80 6.29
N ASP A 75 -4.41 -7.33 6.08
CA ASP A 75 -4.69 -6.13 5.28
C ASP A 75 -4.10 -4.88 5.94
N THR A 76 -4.23 -4.80 7.26
CA THR A 76 -3.65 -3.72 8.07
C THR A 76 -2.15 -3.65 7.85
N GLY A 77 -1.46 -4.79 7.88
CA GLY A 77 -0.02 -4.85 7.62
C GLY A 77 0.33 -4.38 6.21
N SER A 78 -0.43 -4.75 5.19
CA SER A 78 -0.24 -4.28 3.81
C SER A 78 -0.32 -2.76 3.71
N GLY A 79 -1.33 -2.14 4.33
CA GLY A 79 -1.48 -0.68 4.37
C GLY A 79 -0.34 0.02 5.13
N VAL A 80 0.11 -0.54 6.25
CA VAL A 80 1.23 -0.02 7.04
C VAL A 80 2.54 -0.11 6.26
N PHE A 81 2.84 -1.26 5.65
CA PHE A 81 4.05 -1.44 4.85
C PHE A 81 4.05 -0.52 3.63
N ALA A 82 2.94 -0.41 2.91
CA ALA A 82 2.80 0.52 1.79
C ALA A 82 3.04 1.98 2.22
N THR A 83 2.49 2.39 3.38
CA THR A 83 2.73 3.73 3.93
C THR A 83 4.20 3.95 4.26
N ALA A 84 4.84 2.99 4.94
CA ALA A 84 6.24 3.09 5.35
C ALA A 84 7.18 3.15 4.12
N VAL A 85 6.99 2.25 3.16
CA VAL A 85 7.75 2.24 1.90
C VAL A 85 7.53 3.54 1.13
N ALA A 86 6.30 4.04 1.05
CA ALA A 86 6.00 5.29 0.38
C ALA A 86 6.67 6.49 1.06
N ALA A 87 6.64 6.55 2.40
CA ALA A 87 7.30 7.61 3.15
C ALA A 87 8.82 7.65 2.88
N LEU A 88 9.47 6.49 2.81
CA LEU A 88 10.89 6.37 2.47
C LEU A 88 11.15 6.78 1.01
N LEU A 89 10.44 6.17 0.05
CA LEU A 89 10.73 6.40 -1.37
C LEU A 89 10.37 7.83 -1.80
N LEU A 90 9.25 8.39 -1.33
CA LEU A 90 8.86 9.77 -1.63
C LEU A 90 9.75 10.77 -0.90
N GLY A 91 10.01 10.54 0.39
CA GLY A 91 10.78 11.44 1.25
C GLY A 91 12.26 11.52 0.91
N PHE A 92 12.86 10.42 0.42
CA PHE A 92 14.25 10.44 -0.08
C PHE A 92 14.33 10.65 -1.61
N GLY A 93 13.20 10.59 -2.32
CA GLY A 93 13.13 10.71 -3.77
C GLY A 93 12.43 11.99 -4.25
N PRO A 94 11.32 11.88 -5.00
CA PRO A 94 10.72 13.01 -5.72
C PRO A 94 10.14 14.12 -4.84
N GLN A 95 9.99 13.89 -3.53
CA GLN A 95 9.45 14.87 -2.58
C GLN A 95 10.44 15.29 -1.48
N ARG A 96 11.73 15.00 -1.64
CA ARG A 96 12.77 15.29 -0.63
C ARG A 96 12.87 16.74 -0.19
N ASP A 97 12.53 17.67 -1.08
CA ASP A 97 12.60 19.12 -0.83
C ASP A 97 11.26 19.70 -0.34
N LEU A 98 10.24 18.86 -0.12
CA LEU A 98 8.93 19.28 0.36
C LEU A 98 8.84 19.22 1.89
N VAL A 99 7.91 20.02 2.44
CA VAL A 99 7.56 19.93 3.86
C VAL A 99 7.02 18.53 4.20
N GLY A 100 7.41 18.00 5.36
CA GLY A 100 7.08 16.63 5.79
C GLY A 100 5.59 16.29 5.72
N ARG A 101 4.69 17.26 5.98
CA ARG A 101 3.24 17.07 5.84
C ARG A 101 2.81 16.62 4.45
N LYS A 102 3.43 17.14 3.38
CA LYS A 102 3.09 16.77 1.99
C LYS A 102 3.51 15.33 1.69
N VAL A 103 4.71 14.94 2.14
CA VAL A 103 5.22 13.58 2.02
C VAL A 103 4.34 12.60 2.79
N ALA A 104 4.04 12.92 4.06
CA ALA A 104 3.17 12.11 4.90
C ALA A 104 1.78 11.93 4.29
N THR A 105 1.19 12.99 3.72
CA THR A 105 -0.12 12.90 3.06
C THR A 105 -0.08 11.96 1.86
N ALA A 106 0.93 12.08 0.99
CA ALA A 106 1.08 11.21 -0.17
C ALA A 106 1.34 9.75 0.24
N ALA A 107 2.17 9.52 1.26
CA ALA A 107 2.44 8.20 1.81
C ALA A 107 1.18 7.54 2.42
N LEU A 108 0.39 8.31 3.18
CA LEU A 108 -0.88 7.83 3.73
C LEU A 108 -1.89 7.49 2.64
N LEU A 109 -2.05 8.34 1.62
CA LEU A 109 -2.92 8.02 0.48
C LEU A 109 -2.48 6.75 -0.25
N THR A 110 -1.17 6.54 -0.37
CA THR A 110 -0.59 5.33 -0.96
C THR A 110 -0.91 4.08 -0.14
N GLY A 111 -0.75 4.15 1.19
CA GLY A 111 -1.08 3.04 2.08
C GLY A 111 -2.57 2.75 2.16
N LEU A 112 -3.42 3.78 2.18
CA LEU A 112 -4.87 3.62 2.15
C LEU A 112 -5.33 2.98 0.84
N ALA A 113 -4.74 3.33 -0.29
CA ALA A 113 -5.03 2.67 -1.56
C ALA A 113 -4.71 1.17 -1.48
N ALA A 114 -3.52 0.79 -1.01
CA ALA A 114 -3.15 -0.61 -0.84
C ALA A 114 -4.09 -1.35 0.12
N LEU A 115 -4.43 -0.75 1.27
CA LEU A 115 -5.38 -1.31 2.23
C LEU A 115 -6.76 -1.56 1.62
N VAL A 116 -7.27 -0.62 0.82
CA VAL A 116 -8.56 -0.77 0.13
C VAL A 116 -8.51 -1.91 -0.89
N VAL A 117 -7.39 -2.10 -1.59
CA VAL A 117 -7.24 -3.24 -2.50
C VAL A 117 -7.26 -4.55 -1.72
N ASP A 118 -6.50 -4.68 -0.63
CA ASP A 118 -6.48 -5.90 0.19
C ASP A 118 -7.85 -6.23 0.77
N VAL A 119 -8.58 -5.25 1.32
CA VAL A 119 -9.87 -5.53 1.98
C VAL A 119 -10.96 -5.97 0.99
N TYR A 120 -10.93 -5.53 -0.27
CA TYR A 120 -12.07 -5.69 -1.18
C TYR A 120 -11.78 -6.44 -2.48
N LEU A 121 -10.52 -6.59 -2.89
CA LEU A 121 -10.21 -7.01 -4.26
C LEU A 121 -9.43 -8.32 -4.37
N TYR A 122 -8.89 -8.88 -3.28
CA TYR A 122 -8.28 -10.22 -3.28
C TYR A 122 -8.09 -10.80 -1.88
#